data_AF-A0A1A6C1G5-F1
#
_entry.id   AF-A0A1A6C1G5-F1
#
_cell.length_a   1.000
_cell.length_b   1.000
_cell.length_c   1.000
_cell.angle_alpha   90.00
_cell.angle_beta   90.00
_cell.angle_gamma   90.00
#
_symmetry.space_group_name_H-M   'P 1'
#
loop_
_entity.id
_entity.type
_entity.pdbx_description
1 polymer ?
#
loop_
_entity_poly.entity_id
_entity_poly.type
_entity_poly.pdbx_seq_one_letter_code
_entity_poly.pdbx_strand_id
1 'polypeptide(L)' 'MKHLRDFDPEELHHLLSEENWLAPLPEVRPIKLKPWQETVFWGLRLYVLVMLLVVLWAFVHGAHG' A
#
# COMPACT_ATOMS: atom_id res chain seq x y z
N MET A 1 1.66 16.86 -28.16
CA MET A 1 1.99 17.27 -26.77
C MET A 1 1.52 18.71 -26.63
N LYS A 2 0.37 18.90 -25.97
CA LYS A 2 -0.42 20.14 -25.99
C LYS A 2 0.25 21.20 -25.11
N HIS A 3 0.23 22.46 -25.56
CA HIS A 3 0.84 23.63 -24.94
C HIS A 3 0.44 23.78 -23.45
N LEU A 4 1.39 23.58 -22.54
CA LEU A 4 1.26 23.84 -21.09
C LEU A 4 1.94 25.17 -20.69
N ARG A 5 2.14 26.11 -21.62
CA ARG A 5 3.00 27.29 -21.40
C ARG A 5 2.22 28.59 -21.14
N ASP A 6 0.91 28.58 -21.31
CA ASP A 6 0.05 29.76 -21.13
C ASP A 6 -0.91 29.53 -19.96
N PHE A 7 -0.39 29.31 -18.76
CA PHE A 7 -1.20 29.30 -17.54
C PHE A 7 -0.93 30.56 -16.76
N ASP A 8 -1.98 31.32 -16.49
CA ASP A 8 -1.95 32.45 -15.58
C ASP A 8 -1.73 31.91 -14.14
N PRO A 9 -0.65 32.31 -13.45
CA PRO A 9 -0.39 31.89 -12.07
C PRO A 9 -1.55 32.20 -11.12
N GLU A 10 -2.29 33.28 -11.36
CA GLU A 10 -3.43 33.68 -10.53
C GLU A 10 -4.64 32.75 -10.74
N GLU A 11 -4.91 32.34 -11.98
CA GLU A 11 -5.96 31.37 -12.31
C GLU A 11 -5.64 29.99 -11.72
N LEU A 12 -4.37 29.58 -11.80
CA LEU A 12 -3.91 28.34 -11.18
C LEU A 12 -4.08 28.38 -9.65
N HIS A 13 -3.72 29.50 -9.02
CA HIS A 13 -3.87 29.65 -7.57
C HIS A 13 -5.33 29.59 -7.13
N HIS A 14 -6.22 30.24 -7.89
CA HIS A 14 -7.66 30.17 -7.64
C HIS A 14 -8.17 28.73 -7.71
N LEU A 15 -7.84 27.99 -8.78
CA LEU A 15 -8.24 26.57 -8.95
C LEU A 15 -7.70 25.68 -7.82
N LEU A 16 -6.44 25.83 -7.45
CA LEU A 16 -5.83 25.07 -6.35
C LEU A 16 -6.46 25.38 -5.00
N SER A 17 -6.89 26.63 -4.78
CA SER A 17 -7.57 27.04 -3.55
C SER A 17 -9.02 26.53 -3.49
N GLU A 18 -9.74 26.56 -4.62
CA GLU A 18 -11.12 26.09 -4.74
C GLU A 18 -11.21 24.57 -4.56
N GLU A 19 -10.25 23.84 -5.11
CA GLU A 19 -10.15 22.39 -4.95
C GLU A 19 -9.46 21.97 -3.63
N ASN A 20 -9.16 22.91 -2.72
CA ASN A 20 -8.55 22.66 -1.42
C ASN A 20 -7.19 21.92 -1.47
N TRP A 21 -6.47 22.00 -2.59
CA TRP A 21 -5.13 21.37 -2.72
C TRP A 21 -4.09 22.01 -1.81
N LEU A 22 -4.32 23.26 -1.43
CA LEU A 22 -3.46 24.00 -0.50
C LEU A 22 -3.71 23.60 0.96
N ALA A 23 -4.78 22.85 1.25
CA ALA A 23 -5.03 22.34 2.59
C ALA A 23 -4.02 21.23 2.94
N PRO A 24 -3.47 21.23 4.16
CA PRO A 24 -2.60 20.15 4.59
C PRO A 24 -3.38 18.83 4.58
N LEU A 25 -2.76 17.78 4.05
CA LEU A 25 -3.33 16.44 4.06
C LEU A 25 -3.61 16.02 5.51
N PRO A 26 -4.74 15.31 5.76
CA PRO A 26 -5.02 14.80 7.09
C PRO A 26 -3.92 13.85 7.55
N GLU A 27 -3.53 13.96 8.81
CA GLU A 27 -2.49 13.11 9.40
C GLU A 27 -2.85 11.63 9.28
N VAL A 28 -1.98 10.86 8.63
CA VAL A 28 -2.09 9.40 8.58
C VAL A 28 -1.63 8.85 9.92
N ARG A 29 -2.60 8.51 10.78
CA ARG A 29 -2.31 7.86 12.05
C ARG A 29 -2.25 6.34 11.88
N PRO A 30 -1.21 5.66 12.40
CA PRO A 30 -1.18 4.20 12.39
C PRO A 30 -2.34 3.67 13.24
N ILE A 31 -3.21 2.89 12.61
CA ILE A 31 -4.28 2.19 13.31
C ILE A 31 -3.63 1.06 14.12
N LYS A 32 -3.75 1.12 15.44
CA LYS A 32 -3.33 0.01 16.30
C LYS A 32 -4.29 -1.15 16.07
N LEU A 33 -3.76 -2.29 15.63
CA LEU A 33 -4.52 -3.52 15.52
C LEU A 33 -5.03 -3.94 16.91
N LYS A 34 -6.26 -4.44 16.98
CA LYS A 34 -6.77 -5.05 18.21
C LYS A 34 -5.98 -6.32 18.52
N PRO A 35 -5.84 -6.74 19.79
CA PRO A 35 -5.08 -7.93 20.17
C PRO A 35 -5.53 -9.20 19.42
N TRP A 36 -6.84 -9.34 19.16
CA TRP A 36 -7.37 -10.45 18.37
C TRP A 36 -6.93 -10.41 16.90
N GLN A 37 -6.85 -9.22 16.29
CA GLN A 37 -6.36 -9.07 14.92
C GLN A 37 -4.88 -9.45 14.82
N GLU A 38 -4.08 -9.08 15.81
CA GLU A 38 -2.67 -9.45 15.88
C GLU A 38 -2.48 -10.97 15.90
N THR A 39 -3.27 -11.69 16.69
CA THR A 39 -3.27 -13.17 16.70
C THR A 39 -3.63 -13.76 15.33
N VAL A 40 -4.64 -13.21 14.63
CA VAL A 40 -5.04 -13.67 13.30
C VAL A 40 -3.92 -13.45 12.28
N PHE A 41 -3.29 -12.27 12.28
CA PHE A 41 -2.16 -11.99 11.39
C PHE A 41 -0.95 -12.86 11.71
N TRP A 42 -0.72 -13.17 12.98
CA TRP A 42 0.34 -14.09 13.38
C TRP A 42 0.08 -15.51 12.88
N GLY A 43 -1.16 -16.00 13.01
CA GLY A 43 -1.58 -17.29 12.44
C GLY A 43 -1.44 -17.33 10.92
N LEU A 44 -1.82 -16.24 10.23
CA LEU A 44 -1.67 -16.12 8.78
C LEU A 44 -0.18 -16.20 8.36
N ARG A 45 0.72 -15.52 9.09
CA ARG A 45 2.17 -15.62 8.82
C ARG A 45 2.68 -17.05 8.97
N LEU A 46 2.24 -17.75 10.02
CA LEU A 46 2.61 -19.14 10.25
C LEU A 46 2.11 -20.05 9.11
N TYR A 47 0.87 -19.87 8.67
CA TYR A 47 0.30 -20.60 7.53
C TYR A 47 1.15 -20.42 6.25
N VAL A 48 1.52 -19.18 5.92
CA VAL A 48 2.33 -18.89 4.72
C VAL A 48 3.70 -19.54 4.82
N LEU A 49 4.34 -19.52 5.99
CA LEU A 49 5.63 -20.20 6.20
C LEU A 49 5.52 -21.72 5.97
N VAL A 50 4.49 -22.36 6.52
CA VAL A 50 4.26 -23.80 6.33
C VAL A 50 3.99 -24.11 4.85
N MET A 51 3.16 -23.31 4.18
CA MET A 51 2.89 -23.48 2.75
C MET A 51 4.17 -23.39 1.93
N LEU A 52 5.03 -22.40 2.20
CA LEU A 52 6.32 -22.25 1.52
C LEU A 52 7.23 -23.46 1.74
N LEU A 53 7.30 -23.98 2.96
CA LEU A 53 8.08 -25.19 3.26
C LEU A 53 7.56 -26.40 2.49
N VAL A 54 6.24 -26.59 2.43
CA VAL A 54 5.62 -27.69 1.67
C VAL A 54 5.93 -27.57 0.18
N VAL A 55 5.82 -26.37 -0.39
CA VAL A 55 6.13 -26.12 -1.80
C VAL A 55 7.61 -26.38 -2.09
N LEU A 56 8.51 -25.86 -1.25
CA LEU A 56 9.96 -26.10 -1.36
C LEU A 56 10.28 -27.60 -1.27
N TRP A 57 9.68 -28.29 -0.31
CA TRP A 57 9.86 -29.73 -0.15
C TRP A 57 9.38 -30.48 -1.38
N ALA A 58 8.17 -30.20 -1.86
CA ALA A 58 7.62 -30.82 -3.06
C ALA A 58 8.50 -30.55 -4.29
N PHE A 59 9.05 -29.35 -4.42
CA PHE A 59 9.95 -29.00 -5.52
C PHE A 59 11.28 -29.76 -5.44
N VAL A 60 11.91 -29.83 -4.27
CA VAL A 60 13.17 -30.56 -4.07
C VAL A 60 13.00 -32.07 -4.25
N HIS A 61 11.88 -32.63 -3.78
CA HIS A 61 11.60 -34.07 -3.92
C HIS A 61 11.18 -34.43 -5.35
N GLY A 62 10.38 -33.58 -5.99
CA GLY A 62 9.94 -33.78 -7.38
C GLY A 62 11.04 -33.54 -8.41
N ALA A 63 12.01 -32.65 -8.15
CA ALA A 63 13.13 -32.37 -9.05
C ALA A 63 14.27 -33.41 -8.97
N HIS A 64 14.30 -34.26 -7.94
CA HIS A 64 15.24 -35.38 -7.82
C HIS A 64 14.66 -36.72 -8.34
N GLY A 65 13.41 -36.74 -8.80
CA GLY A 65 12.74 -37.90 -9.40
C GLY A 65 12.79 -37.91 -10.91
#